data_AF-A0A1Y3T4G3-F1
#
_entry.id   AF-A0A1Y3T4G3-F1
#
_cell.length_a   1.000
_cell.length_b   1.000
_cell.length_c   1.000
_cell.angle_alpha   90.00
_cell.angle_beta   90.00
_cell.angle_gamma   90.00
#
_symmetry.space_group_name_H-M   'P 1'
#
loop_
_entity.id
_entity.type
_entity.pdbx_description
1 polymer ?
#
loop_
_entity_poly.entity_id
_entity_poly.type
_entity_poly.pdbx_seq_one_letter_code
_entity_poly.pdbx_strand_id
1 'polypeptide(L)'
;MKGKGKDMSKVELTETQKNIIQIRKRMNRRSIEEEKFNGFTKKKMWTYLWIFLFTPYGIYRLFDENNEFLYQQKIIWLIVGIVYIICMISQFIHIF
;
A
#
# COMPACT_ATOMS: atom_id res chain seq x y z
N MET A 1 -41.26 -4.20 -40.21
CA MET A 1 -40.25 -3.22 -40.68
C MET A 1 -38.89 -3.63 -40.12
N LYS A 2 -37.91 -3.87 -41.00
CA LYS A 2 -36.52 -4.23 -40.67
C LYS A 2 -35.79 -3.01 -40.09
N GLY A 3 -35.29 -3.09 -38.86
CA GLY A 3 -34.29 -2.17 -38.32
C GLY A 3 -32.95 -2.89 -38.21
N LYS A 4 -32.08 -2.63 -39.19
CA LYS A 4 -30.78 -3.28 -39.42
C LYS A 4 -29.88 -3.26 -38.19
N GLY A 5 -29.13 -4.36 -38.00
CA GLY A 5 -28.01 -4.44 -37.09
C GLY A 5 -27.08 -3.25 -37.30
N LYS A 6 -26.80 -2.55 -36.20
CA LYS A 6 -25.84 -1.45 -36.16
C LYS A 6 -24.46 -2.09 -36.15
N ASP A 7 -23.98 -2.36 -37.36
CA ASP A 7 -22.59 -2.67 -37.64
C ASP A 7 -21.73 -1.65 -36.89
N MET A 8 -20.97 -2.15 -35.90
CA MET A 8 -20.03 -1.36 -35.12
C MET A 8 -18.85 -1.08 -36.03
N SER A 9 -19.08 -0.18 -37.00
CA SER A 9 -18.02 0.33 -37.85
C SER A 9 -16.91 0.82 -36.93
N LYS A 10 -15.68 0.39 -37.23
CA LYS A 10 -14.45 0.92 -36.63
C LYS A 10 -14.55 2.44 -36.69
N VAL A 11 -14.96 3.08 -35.60
CA VAL A 11 -15.01 4.53 -35.51
C VAL A 11 -13.56 4.96 -35.62
N GLU A 12 -13.21 5.55 -36.76
CA GLU A 12 -11.87 6.02 -37.02
C GLU A 12 -11.61 7.20 -36.10
N LEU A 13 -10.96 6.91 -34.97
CA LEU A 13 -10.66 7.90 -33.96
C LEU A 13 -9.74 8.97 -34.55
N THR A 14 -10.10 10.23 -34.34
CA THR A 14 -9.23 11.36 -34.69
C THR A 14 -7.92 11.25 -33.91
N GLU A 15 -6.84 11.83 -34.44
CA GLU A 15 -5.50 11.75 -33.82
C GLU A 15 -5.52 12.26 -32.37
N THR A 16 -6.29 13.32 -32.11
CA THR A 16 -6.52 13.87 -30.76
C THR A 16 -7.15 12.85 -29.82
N GLN A 17 -8.17 12.12 -30.28
CA GLN A 17 -8.83 11.10 -29.45
C GLN A 17 -7.89 9.93 -29.16
N LYS A 18 -7.09 9.49 -30.14
CA LYS A 18 -6.06 8.45 -29.93
C LYS A 18 -5.04 8.88 -28.88
N ASN A 19 -4.58 10.14 -28.92
CA ASN A 19 -3.66 10.69 -27.92
C ASN A 19 -4.29 10.76 -26.52
N ILE A 20 -5.54 11.19 -26.39
CA ILE A 20 -6.25 11.22 -25.10
C ILE A 20 -6.36 9.81 -24.51
N ILE A 21 -6.71 8.81 -25.32
CA ILE A 21 -6.79 7.41 -24.88
C ILE A 21 -5.43 6.89 -24.43
N GLN A 22 -4.35 7.21 -25.16
CA GLN A 22 -3.00 6.83 -24.77
C GLN A 22 -2.58 7.48 -23.44
N ILE A 23 -2.83 8.78 -23.27
CA ILE A 23 -2.52 9.50 -22.02
C ILE A 23 -3.30 8.88 -20.86
N ARG A 24 -4.59 8.60 -21.04
CA ARG A 24 -5.44 7.96 -20.01
C ARG A 24 -4.95 6.55 -19.67
N LYS A 25 -4.51 5.74 -20.66
CA LYS A 25 -3.88 4.44 -20.41
C LYS A 25 -2.56 4.55 -19.64
N ARG A 26 -1.72 5.54 -19.95
CA ARG A 26 -0.44 5.80 -19.26
C ARG A 26 -0.66 6.28 -17.82
N MET A 27 -1.69 7.11 -17.58
CA MET A 27 -2.08 7.54 -16.24
C MET A 27 -2.62 6.38 -15.42
N ASN A 28 -3.52 5.56 -16.00
CA ASN A 28 -4.08 4.41 -15.30
C ASN A 28 -3.04 3.33 -14.98
N ARG A 29 -2.03 3.14 -15.85
CA ARG A 29 -0.92 2.23 -15.56
C ARG A 29 -0.06 2.74 -14.39
N ARG A 30 0.31 4.02 -14.40
CA ARG A 30 1.08 4.63 -13.30
C ARG A 30 0.32 4.60 -11.97
N SER A 31 -0.99 4.87 -11.98
CA SER A 31 -1.79 4.76 -10.76
C SER A 31 -1.83 3.33 -10.23
N ILE A 32 -1.98 2.31 -11.09
CA ILE A 32 -1.96 0.89 -10.67
C ILE A 32 -0.57 0.48 -10.16
N GLU A 33 0.51 1.00 -10.74
CA GLU A 33 1.89 0.73 -10.31
C GLU A 33 2.27 1.45 -9.01
N GLU A 34 1.76 2.67 -8.79
CA GLU A 34 1.90 3.42 -7.53
C GLU A 34 1.00 2.83 -6.42
N GLU A 35 -0.17 2.29 -6.79
CA GLU A 35 -1.10 1.59 -5.91
C GLU A 35 -0.67 0.15 -5.60
N LYS A 36 0.46 -0.33 -6.16
CA LYS A 36 1.10 -1.56 -5.71
C LYS A 36 1.61 -1.35 -4.29
N PHE A 37 0.69 -1.55 -3.34
CA PHE A 37 0.88 -1.52 -1.91
C PHE A 37 1.91 -2.59 -1.54
N ASN A 38 3.19 -2.24 -1.67
CA ASN A 38 4.29 -3.15 -1.39
C ASN A 38 4.47 -3.20 0.13
N GLY A 39 3.63 -4.01 0.78
CA GLY A 39 3.63 -4.23 2.23
C GLY A 39 4.88 -4.96 2.73
N PHE A 40 5.59 -5.66 1.84
CA PHE A 40 6.70 -6.56 2.17
C PHE A 40 7.97 -6.22 1.38
N THR A 41 8.55 -5.06 1.64
CA THR A 41 9.94 -4.78 1.20
C THR A 41 10.94 -5.30 2.22
N LYS A 42 12.21 -5.50 1.79
CA LYS A 42 13.28 -5.96 2.69
C LYS A 42 13.41 -5.07 3.93
N LYS A 43 13.34 -3.74 3.78
CA LYS A 43 13.42 -2.82 4.92
C LYS A 43 12.21 -2.94 5.86
N LYS A 44 10.99 -3.07 5.31
CA LYS A 44 9.77 -3.27 6.12
C LYS A 44 9.83 -4.57 6.91
N MET A 45 10.31 -5.64 6.30
CA MET A 45 10.50 -6.93 6.98
C MET A 45 11.45 -6.82 8.18
N TRP A 46 12.56 -6.10 8.06
CA TRP A 46 13.44 -5.84 9.19
C TRP A 46 12.73 -5.07 10.31
N THR A 47 11.96 -4.04 9.97
CA THR A 47 11.21 -3.27 10.97
C THR A 47 10.15 -4.14 11.67
N TYR A 48 9.42 -4.99 10.95
CA TYR A 48 8.49 -5.94 11.57
C TYR A 48 9.17 -6.87 12.56
N LEU A 49 10.31 -7.45 12.17
CA LEU A 49 11.09 -8.33 13.05
C LEU A 49 11.47 -7.61 14.36
N TRP A 50 11.95 -6.38 14.26
CA TRP A 50 12.34 -5.59 15.43
C TRP A 50 11.15 -5.19 16.31
N ILE A 51 9.95 -4.98 15.76
CA ILE A 51 8.74 -4.71 16.56
C ILE A 51 8.41 -5.90 17.47
N PHE A 52 8.56 -7.14 17.00
CA PHE A 52 8.29 -8.33 17.81
C PHE A 52 9.41 -8.67 18.80
N LEU A 53 10.68 -8.61 18.36
CA LEU A 53 11.82 -8.97 19.21
C LEU A 53 12.14 -7.91 20.26
N PHE A 54 12.04 -6.63 19.88
CA PHE A 54 12.37 -5.51 20.75
C PHE A 54 11.54 -4.28 20.39
N THR A 55 10.29 -4.28 20.87
CA THR A 55 9.27 -3.30 20.48
C THR A 55 9.71 -1.84 20.58
N PRO A 56 10.41 -1.37 21.64
CA PRO A 56 10.90 0.01 21.68
C PRO A 56 11.81 0.39 20.50
N TYR A 57 12.72 -0.50 20.09
CA TYR A 57 13.60 -0.28 18.95
C TYR A 57 12.86 -0.42 17.62
N GLY A 58 11.95 -1.38 17.51
CA GLY A 58 11.08 -1.52 16.34
C GLY A 58 10.25 -0.26 16.07
N ILE A 59 9.69 0.35 17.13
CA ILE A 59 8.97 1.62 17.04
C ILE A 59 9.91 2.77 16.69
N TYR A 60 11.09 2.88 17.30
CA TYR A 60 12.09 3.88 16.90
C TYR A 60 12.40 3.82 15.40
N ARG A 61 12.63 2.62 14.86
CA ARG A 61 12.90 2.38 13.43
C ARG A 61 11.70 2.67 12.52
N LEU A 62 10.48 2.58 13.05
CA LEU A 62 9.24 2.92 12.34
C LEU A 62 9.09 4.44 12.10
N PHE A 63 9.77 5.27 12.89
CA PHE A 63 9.77 6.73 12.74
C PHE A 63 11.06 7.30 12.13
N ASP A 64 12.02 6.45 11.79
CA ASP A 64 13.22 6.86 11.05
C ASP A 64 12.85 7.54 9.72
N GLU A 65 13.57 8.62 9.39
CA GLU A 65 13.33 9.48 8.23
C GLU A 65 13.51 8.70 6.91
N ASN A 66 14.39 7.69 6.92
CA ASN A 66 14.75 6.90 5.74
C ASN A 66 13.86 5.68 5.49
N ASN A 67 12.71 5.59 6.15
CA ASN A 67 11.88 4.39 6.09
C ASN A 67 10.85 4.41 4.94
N GLU A 68 10.48 3.20 4.51
CA GLU A 68 9.59 2.96 3.35
C GLU A 68 8.11 2.86 3.75
N PHE A 69 7.77 3.16 5.00
CA PHE A 69 6.42 3.06 5.52
C PHE A 69 5.61 4.31 5.19
N LEU A 70 4.43 4.08 4.61
CA LEU A 70 3.42 5.13 4.49
C LEU A 70 2.95 5.56 5.88
N TYR A 71 2.56 6.82 6.04
CA TYR A 71 2.11 7.37 7.31
C TYR A 71 0.98 6.54 7.96
N GLN A 72 0.01 6.08 7.16
CA GLN A 72 -1.06 5.20 7.62
C GLN A 72 -0.52 3.87 8.18
N GLN A 73 0.49 3.28 7.54
CA GLN A 73 1.12 2.05 8.01
C GLN A 73 1.87 2.30 9.32
N LYS A 74 2.54 3.45 9.48
CA LYS A 74 3.21 3.83 10.73
C LYS A 74 2.23 3.90 11.90
N ILE A 75 1.05 4.49 11.71
CA ILE A 75 0.01 4.56 12.76
C ILE A 75 -0.46 3.16 13.15
N ILE A 76 -0.78 2.30 12.17
CA ILE A 76 -1.25 0.93 12.43
C ILE A 76 -0.20 0.16 13.23
N TRP A 77 1.07 0.21 12.81
CA TRP A 77 2.15 -0.50 13.48
C TRP A 77 2.51 0.07 14.86
N LEU A 78 2.32 1.38 15.07
CA LEU A 78 2.43 1.98 16.40
C LEU A 78 1.36 1.42 17.35
N ILE A 79 0.10 1.34 16.92
CA ILE A 79 -0.99 0.77 17.73
C ILE A 79 -0.69 -0.70 18.06
N VAL A 80 -0.26 -1.49 17.07
CA VAL A 80 0.13 -2.90 17.28
C VAL A 80 1.26 -3.01 18.31
N GLY A 81 2.28 -2.16 18.23
CA GLY A 81 3.38 -2.15 19.20
C GLY A 81 2.93 -1.79 20.62
N ILE A 82 2.02 -0.83 20.78
CA ILE A 82 1.47 -0.46 22.09
C ILE A 82 0.69 -1.62 22.70
N VAL A 83 -0.21 -2.23 21.93
CA VAL A 83 -1.01 -3.40 22.39
C VAL A 83 -0.08 -4.56 22.77
N TYR A 84 0.95 -4.83 21.96
CA TYR A 84 1.91 -5.88 22.23
C TYR A 84 2.67 -5.67 23.55
N ILE A 85 3.13 -4.45 23.84
CA ILE A 85 3.78 -4.12 25.12
C ILE A 85 2.82 -4.32 26.30
N ILE A 86 1.57 -3.86 26.18
CA ILE A 86 0.56 -4.04 27.23
C ILE A 86 0.32 -5.53 27.49
N CYS A 87 0.17 -6.33 26.43
CA CYS A 87 0.01 -7.79 26.56
C CYS A 87 1.22 -8.45 27.24
N MET A 88 2.44 -8.08 26.83
CA MET A 88 3.68 -8.59 27.44
C MET A 88 3.78 -8.24 28.93
N ILE A 89 3.49 -6.99 29.30
CA ILE A 89 3.47 -6.57 30.71
C ILE A 89 2.38 -7.31 31.48
N SER A 90 1.18 -7.44 30.92
CA SER A 90 0.09 -8.17 31.57
C SER A 90 0.42 -9.64 31.78
N GLN A 91 1.04 -10.30 30.80
CA GLN A 91 1.50 -11.68 30.94
C GLN A 91 2.60 -11.80 31.98
N PHE A 92 3.56 -10.89 31.98
CA PHE A 92 4.62 -10.84 32.98
C PHE A 92 4.04 -10.71 34.40
N ILE A 93 3.10 -9.79 34.62
CA ILE A 93 2.44 -9.61 35.93
C ILE A 93 1.63 -10.83 36.33
N HIS A 94 0.98 -11.53 35.40
CA HIS A 94 0.16 -12.71 35.73
C HIS A 94 1.00 -13.98 36.00
N ILE A 95 2.24 -14.02 35.50
CA ILE A 95 3.17 -15.14 35.71
C ILE A 95 3.88 -15.05 37.07
N PHE A 96 4.06 -13.85 37.61
CA PHE A 96 4.69 -13.58 38.91
C PHE A 96 3.67 -13.34 40.02
#